data_AF-A0A1S2NF66-F1
#
_entry.id   AF-A0A1S2NF66-F1
#
_cell.length_a   1.000
_cell.length_b   1.000
_cell.length_c   1.000
_cell.angle_alpha   90.00
_cell.angle_beta   90.00
_cell.angle_gamma   90.00
#
_symmetry.space_group_name_H-M   'P 1'
#
loop_
_entity.id
_entity.type
_entity.pdbx_description
1 polymer ?
#
loop_
_entity_poly.entity_id
_entity_poly.type
_entity_poly.pdbx_seq_one_letter_code
_entity_poly.pdbx_strand_id
1 'polypeptide(L)'
;MLGKVRASTARTPLVGVSRSIFALVNDLDRAYSGRGDSPDRIGVIDTLRAVYGRSHAAKPVRLIGELRRDEGIAEADMLLLTAPNQLGVDYNVRLPSSLLEHVAPALGWR
;
A
#
# COMPACT_ATOMS: atom_id res chain seq x y z
N MET A 1 -15.22 9.67 7.12
CA MET A 1 -15.02 11.12 6.91
C MET A 1 -13.85 11.60 7.76
N LEU A 2 -12.62 11.47 7.25
CA LEU A 2 -11.42 12.01 7.91
C LEU A 2 -11.44 13.54 7.76
N GLY A 3 -11.32 14.27 8.87
CA GLY A 3 -11.33 15.73 8.87
C GLY A 3 -10.17 16.31 8.06
N LYS A 4 -10.42 17.44 7.38
CA LYS A 4 -9.43 18.13 6.54
C LYS A 4 -8.12 18.36 7.30
N VAL A 5 -7.03 17.77 6.83
CA VAL A 5 -5.67 18.00 7.33
C VAL A 5 -5.31 19.46 7.05
N ARG A 6 -4.81 20.18 8.07
CA ARG A 6 -4.36 21.57 7.96
C ARG A 6 -2.86 21.65 8.23
N ALA A 7 -2.09 22.22 7.32
CA ALA A 7 -0.68 22.55 7.54
C ALA A 7 -0.53 24.03 7.94
N SER A 8 0.46 24.35 8.78
CA SER A 8 0.80 25.71 9.21
C SER A 8 1.74 26.45 8.22
N THR A 9 2.11 25.80 7.11
CA THR A 9 2.99 26.37 6.08
C THR A 9 2.18 26.80 4.86
N ALA A 10 2.70 27.75 4.07
CA ALA A 10 2.04 28.28 2.88
C ALA A 10 1.88 27.27 1.70
N ARG A 11 2.27 26.00 1.87
CA ARG A 11 2.09 24.95 0.86
C ARG A 11 0.76 24.23 1.05
N THR A 12 0.15 23.81 -0.07
CA THR A 12 -1.01 22.91 -0.05
C THR A 12 -0.65 21.62 0.68
N PRO A 13 -1.36 21.24 1.76
CA PRO A 13 -1.11 19.99 2.45
C PRO A 13 -1.42 18.81 1.52
N LEU A 14 -0.55 17.81 1.52
CA LEU A 14 -0.75 16.54 0.82
C LEU A 14 -1.13 15.44 1.82
N VAL A 15 -2.02 14.55 1.40
CA VAL A 15 -2.42 13.36 2.13
C VAL A 15 -1.60 12.18 1.62
N GLY A 16 -0.71 11.68 2.48
CA GLY A 16 0.04 10.45 2.23
C GLY A 16 -0.64 9.26 2.89
N VAL A 17 -0.77 8.16 2.15
CA VAL A 17 -1.26 6.89 2.68
C VAL A 17 -0.18 5.83 2.50
N SER A 18 0.10 5.11 3.58
CA SER A 18 0.99 3.94 3.56
C SER A 18 0.17 2.66 3.57
N ARG A 19 0.50 1.74 2.66
CA ARG A 19 -0.13 0.42 2.53
C ARG A 19 0.94 -0.60 2.19
N SER A 20 0.81 -1.79 2.76
CA SER A 20 1.55 -2.97 2.28
C SER A 20 0.75 -3.60 1.14
N ILE A 21 1.25 -3.49 -0.09
CA ILE A 21 0.57 -3.93 -1.30
C ILE A 21 1.51 -4.86 -2.07
N PHE A 22 1.10 -6.10 -2.29
CA PHE A 22 1.92 -7.13 -2.95
C PHE A 22 1.16 -7.80 -4.09
N ALA A 23 1.65 -7.60 -5.31
CA ALA A 23 1.21 -8.34 -6.49
C ALA A 23 1.83 -9.75 -6.48
N LEU A 24 1.01 -10.77 -6.24
CA LEU A 24 1.47 -12.16 -6.17
C LEU A 24 1.53 -12.77 -7.58
N VAL A 25 2.69 -12.71 -8.24
CA VAL A 25 2.86 -13.18 -9.62
C VAL A 25 3.47 -14.57 -9.72
N ASN A 26 4.14 -15.04 -8.67
CA ASN A 26 4.67 -16.41 -8.59
C ASN A 26 4.46 -17.03 -7.19
N ASP A 27 4.92 -18.27 -7.03
CA ASP A 27 4.75 -19.02 -5.78
C ASP A 27 5.66 -18.52 -4.65
N LEU A 28 6.80 -17.91 -4.99
CA LEU A 28 7.69 -17.29 -4.00
C LEU A 28 6.99 -16.09 -3.34
N ASP A 29 6.31 -15.25 -4.14
CA ASP A 29 5.52 -14.13 -3.62
C ASP A 29 4.41 -14.63 -2.70
N ARG A 30 3.74 -15.72 -3.10
CA ARG A 30 2.69 -16.34 -2.28
C ARG A 30 3.24 -16.83 -0.94
N ALA A 31 4.43 -17.44 -0.94
CA ALA A 31 5.04 -17.96 0.27
C ALA A 31 5.40 -16.86 1.29
N TYR A 32 5.91 -15.72 0.82
CA TYR A 32 6.42 -14.65 1.68
C TYR A 32 5.45 -13.49 1.92
N SER A 33 4.61 -13.18 0.94
CA SER A 33 3.68 -12.03 0.98
C SER A 33 2.21 -12.46 0.95
N GLY A 34 1.90 -13.72 0.62
CA GLY A 34 0.53 -14.22 0.47
C GLY A 34 -0.24 -14.49 1.77
N ARG A 35 0.35 -14.26 2.95
CA ARG A 35 -0.31 -14.40 4.26
C ARG A 35 -0.95 -13.09 4.77
N GLY A 36 -1.01 -12.07 3.91
CA GLY A 36 -1.04 -10.66 4.34
C GLY A 36 -2.37 -9.92 4.32
N ASP A 37 -3.53 -10.53 4.13
CA ASP A 37 -4.80 -9.78 4.23
C ASP A 37 -5.07 -9.47 5.72
N SER A 38 -4.76 -8.24 6.16
CA SER A 38 -5.01 -7.75 7.53
C SER A 38 -5.98 -6.58 7.50
N PRO A 39 -7.00 -6.53 8.37
CA PRO A 39 -7.85 -5.35 8.50
C PRO A 39 -7.08 -4.16 9.08
N ASP A 40 -7.66 -2.97 8.99
CA ASP A 40 -7.14 -1.79 9.68
C ASP A 40 -7.06 -2.05 11.19
N ARG A 41 -5.95 -1.63 11.82
CA ARG A 41 -5.75 -1.76 13.26
C ARG A 41 -5.39 -0.41 13.85
N ILE A 42 -6.00 -0.09 14.99
CA ILE A 42 -5.55 1.03 15.81
C ILE A 42 -4.53 0.47 16.80
N GLY A 43 -3.36 1.09 16.87
CA GLY A 43 -2.36 0.81 17.89
C GLY A 43 -1.78 2.08 18.46
N VAL A 44 -0.79 1.93 19.33
CA VAL A 44 -0.10 3.05 19.99
C VAL A 44 1.39 2.90 19.72
N ILE A 45 2.00 3.95 19.17
CA ILE A 45 3.46 4.09 19.02
C ILE A 45 3.88 5.18 20.01
N ASP A 46 4.62 4.80 21.03
CA ASP A 46 4.94 5.64 22.20
C ASP A 46 3.69 6.23 22.86
N THR A 47 3.43 7.53 22.68
CA THR A 47 2.25 8.24 23.19
C THR A 47 1.25 8.59 22.07
N LEU A 48 1.54 8.23 20.82
CA LEU A 48 0.75 8.56 19.65
C LEU A 48 -0.18 7.40 19.26
N ARG A 49 -1.46 7.73 19.05
CA ARG A 49 -2.42 6.79 18.45
C ARG A 49 -2.12 6.64 16.96
N ALA A 50 -1.68 5.46 16.56
CA ALA A 50 -1.38 5.10 15.19
C ALA A 50 -2.51 4.27 14.57
N VAL A 51 -2.80 4.51 13.29
CA VAL A 51 -3.70 3.68 12.49
C VAL A 51 -2.85 2.91 11.49
N TYR A 52 -2.77 1.60 11.68
CA TYR A 52 -2.14 0.67 10.75
C TYR A 52 -3.18 0.31 9.69
N GLY A 53 -2.88 0.66 8.45
CA GLY A 53 -3.76 0.42 7.32
C GLY A 53 -3.83 -1.06 6.93
N ARG A 54 -4.89 -1.40 6.22
CA ARG A 54 -5.09 -2.69 5.56
C ARG A 54 -3.88 -3.08 4.71
N SER A 55 -3.57 -4.37 4.72
CA SER A 55 -2.59 -4.96 3.81
C SER A 55 -3.33 -5.70 2.68
N HIS A 56 -2.77 -5.62 1.48
CA HIS A 56 -3.33 -6.21 0.27
C HIS A 56 -2.31 -7.16 -0.37
N ALA A 57 -2.64 -8.44 -0.46
CA ALA A 57 -1.77 -9.42 -1.11
C ALA A 57 -2.60 -10.40 -1.96
N ALA A 58 -2.58 -10.19 -3.27
CA ALA A 58 -3.40 -10.97 -4.18
C ALA A 58 -2.78 -11.09 -5.58
N LYS A 59 -3.32 -12.02 -6.39
CA LYS A 59 -3.04 -12.06 -7.83
C LYS A 59 -3.51 -10.74 -8.47
N PRO A 60 -2.85 -10.25 -9.54
CA PRO A 60 -3.09 -8.91 -10.09
C PRO A 60 -4.56 -8.54 -10.32
N VAL A 61 -5.34 -9.43 -10.95
CA VAL A 61 -6.76 -9.15 -11.25
C VAL A 61 -7.61 -8.94 -9.98
N ARG A 62 -7.43 -9.79 -8.96
CA ARG A 62 -8.12 -9.62 -7.67
C ARG A 62 -7.62 -8.35 -6.98
N LEU A 63 -6.30 -8.15 -6.98
CA LEU A 63 -5.66 -7.00 -6.33
C LEU A 63 -6.18 -5.66 -6.86
N ILE A 64 -6.30 -5.52 -8.18
CA ILE A 64 -6.90 -4.32 -8.82
C ILE A 64 -8.30 -4.06 -8.25
N GLY A 65 -9.13 -5.09 -8.14
CA GLY A 65 -10.49 -4.98 -7.62
C GLY A 65 -10.54 -4.55 -6.15
N GLU A 66 -9.59 -5.01 -5.33
CA GLU A 66 -9.47 -4.59 -3.94
C GLU A 66 -9.00 -3.15 -3.80
N LEU A 67 -7.96 -2.76 -4.54
CA LEU A 67 -7.37 -1.42 -4.47
C LEU A 67 -8.33 -0.35 -4.98
N ARG A 68 -9.18 -0.65 -5.98
CA ARG A 68 -10.27 0.25 -6.40
C ARG A 68 -11.30 0.54 -5.32
N ARG A 69 -11.40 -0.32 -4.30
CA ARG A 69 -12.37 -0.20 -3.21
C ARG A 69 -11.77 0.36 -1.91
N ASP A 70 -10.46 0.62 -1.87
CA ASP A 70 -9.83 1.23 -0.71
C ASP A 70 -10.00 2.76 -0.78
N GLU A 71 -10.89 3.30 0.05
CA GLU A 71 -11.17 4.74 0.17
C GLU A 71 -9.91 5.52 0.57
N GLY A 72 -9.06 4.95 1.42
CA GLY A 72 -7.82 5.61 1.82
C GLY A 72 -6.86 5.80 0.66
N ILE A 73 -6.76 4.81 -0.23
CA ILE A 73 -5.95 4.93 -1.46
C ILE A 73 -6.59 5.91 -2.44
N ALA A 74 -7.92 5.89 -2.58
CA ALA A 74 -8.64 6.77 -3.51
C ALA A 74 -8.52 8.27 -3.14
N GLU A 75 -8.49 8.59 -1.85
CA GLU A 75 -8.41 9.96 -1.34
C GLU A 75 -6.96 10.45 -1.10
N ALA A 76 -5.95 9.60 -1.34
CA ALA A 76 -4.56 9.94 -1.13
C ALA A 76 -3.96 10.71 -2.32
N ASP A 77 -3.23 11.77 -2.03
CA ASP A 77 -2.36 12.43 -3.01
C ASP A 77 -1.10 11.60 -3.31
N MET A 78 -0.65 10.82 -2.31
CA MET A 78 0.56 10.01 -2.40
C MET A 78 0.38 8.65 -1.74
N LEU A 79 0.76 7.60 -2.47
CA LEU A 79 0.81 6.23 -1.95
C LEU A 79 2.26 5.82 -1.66
N LEU A 80 2.54 5.50 -0.40
CA LEU A 80 3.83 4.96 0.02
C LEU A 80 3.78 3.43 0.04
N LEU A 81 4.61 2.82 -0.79
CA LEU A 81 4.78 1.37 -0.85
C LEU A 81 5.96 0.95 0.02
N THR A 82 5.69 0.08 0.99
CA THR A 82 6.74 -0.48 1.86
C THR A 82 7.09 -1.89 1.38
N ALA A 83 8.32 -2.06 0.92
CA ALA A 83 8.84 -3.35 0.47
C ALA A 83 10.20 -3.71 1.09
N PRO A 84 10.52 -3.48 2.38
CA PRO A 84 11.78 -3.98 2.94
C PRO A 84 11.63 -5.45 3.36
N ASN A 85 12.39 -6.35 2.74
CA ASN A 85 12.58 -7.72 3.24
C ASN A 85 14.02 -8.19 3.08
N GLN A 86 14.36 -9.26 3.79
CA GLN A 86 15.73 -9.80 3.86
C GLN A 86 16.08 -10.76 2.69
N LEU A 87 15.29 -10.79 1.61
CA LEU A 87 15.47 -11.73 0.49
C LEU A 87 16.41 -11.22 -0.62
N GLY A 88 17.08 -10.10 -0.39
CA GLY A 88 18.07 -9.54 -1.31
C GLY A 88 17.51 -8.54 -2.32
N VAL A 89 18.42 -7.84 -3.01
CA VAL A 89 18.09 -6.68 -3.87
C VAL A 89 17.12 -7.06 -4.98
N ASP A 90 17.38 -8.13 -5.73
CA ASP A 90 16.57 -8.53 -6.88
C ASP A 90 15.10 -8.77 -6.50
N TYR A 91 14.87 -9.41 -5.35
CA TYR A 91 13.52 -9.64 -4.84
C TYR A 91 12.85 -8.32 -4.42
N ASN A 92 13.56 -7.45 -3.71
CA ASN A 92 13.04 -6.16 -3.28
C ASN A 92 12.73 -5.22 -4.47
N VAL A 93 13.46 -5.34 -5.59
CA VAL A 93 13.16 -4.62 -6.83
C VAL A 93 11.95 -5.21 -7.55
N ARG A 94 11.84 -6.54 -7.60
CA ARG A 94 10.76 -7.22 -8.32
C ARG A 94 9.37 -6.94 -7.75
N LEU A 95 9.24 -6.76 -6.44
CA LEU A 95 7.97 -6.45 -5.80
C LEU A 95 7.30 -5.18 -6.35
N PRO A 96 7.93 -3.99 -6.28
CA PRO A 96 7.36 -2.79 -6.89
C PRO A 96 7.27 -2.90 -8.41
N SER A 97 8.23 -3.56 -9.10
CA SER A 97 8.13 -3.75 -10.56
C SER A 97 6.88 -4.54 -10.96
N SER A 98 6.55 -5.61 -10.24
CA SER A 98 5.35 -6.42 -10.52
C SER A 98 4.05 -5.63 -10.30
N LEU A 99 4.05 -4.73 -9.32
CA LEU A 99 2.92 -3.82 -9.09
C LEU A 99 2.79 -2.81 -10.24
N LEU A 100 3.90 -2.19 -10.64
CA LEU A 100 3.93 -1.21 -11.73
C LEU A 100 3.57 -1.81 -13.09
N GLU A 101 3.95 -3.07 -13.33
CA GLU A 101 3.68 -3.76 -14.59
C GLU A 101 2.23 -4.27 -14.68
N HIS A 102 1.72 -4.90 -13.62
CA HIS A 102 0.47 -5.66 -13.69
C HIS A 102 -0.74 -5.00 -13.03
N VAL A 103 -0.55 -3.95 -12.22
CA VAL A 103 -1.62 -3.36 -11.39
C VAL A 103 -1.78 -1.87 -11.66
N ALA A 104 -0.69 -1.10 -11.58
CA ALA A 104 -0.69 0.35 -11.74
C ALA A 104 -1.41 0.84 -13.02
N PRO A 105 -1.21 0.24 -14.21
CA PRO A 105 -1.85 0.73 -15.43
C PRO A 105 -3.38 0.61 -15.39
N ALA A 106 -3.90 -0.45 -14.77
CA ALA A 106 -5.34 -0.67 -14.62
C ALA A 106 -6.00 0.27 -13.60
N LEU A 107 -5.20 0.91 -12.75
CA LEU A 107 -5.62 1.91 -11.77
C LEU A 107 -5.33 3.36 -12.24
N GLY A 108 -4.71 3.52 -13.41
CA GLY A 108 -4.33 4.84 -13.95
C GLY A 108 -3.15 5.49 -13.20
N TRP A 109 -2.38 4.70 -12.44
CA TRP A 109 -1.19 5.19 -11.75
C TRP A 109 -0.03 5.33 -12.74
N ARG A 110 0.81 6.34 -12.54
CA ARG A 110 1.95 6.69 -13.40
C ARG A 110 3.25 6.63 -12.63
#